data_AF-A0A661SG06-F1
#
_entry.id   AF-A0A661SG06-F1
#
_cell.length_a   1.000
_cell.length_b   1.000
_cell.length_c   1.000
_cell.angle_alpha   90.00
_cell.angle_beta   90.00
_cell.angle_gamma   90.00
#
_symmetry.space_group_name_H-M   'P 1'
#
loop_
_entity.id
_entity.type
_entity.pdbx_description
1 polymer ?
#
loop_
_entity_poly.entity_id
_entity_poly.type
_entity_poly.pdbx_seq_one_letter_code
_entity_poly.pdbx_strand_id
1 'polypeptide(L)' 'MGIVTQYVRKLIAKQVNDNGLVVWYDPDGAYSEAVKALDLPDTTVLRYDGSFVRLRWEIDQKKL' A
#
# COMPACT_ATOMS: atom_id res chain seq x y z
N MET A 1 5.24 17.25 -18.14
CA MET A 1 5.69 16.14 -17.27
C MET A 1 6.92 15.50 -17.90
N GLY A 2 8.03 15.36 -17.16
CA GLY A 2 9.31 14.87 -17.71
C GLY A 2 9.33 13.37 -18.03
N ILE A 3 10.30 12.93 -18.85
CA ILE A 3 10.43 11.54 -19.30
C ILE A 3 10.62 10.54 -18.14
N VAL A 4 11.35 10.95 -17.10
CA VAL A 4 11.57 10.13 -15.89
C VAL A 4 10.26 9.92 -15.13
N THR A 5 9.45 10.97 -14.92
CA THR A 5 8.16 10.85 -14.24
C THR A 5 7.21 9.93 -15.00
N GLN A 6 7.19 10.00 -16.32
CA GLN A 6 6.37 9.11 -17.15
C GLN A 6 6.81 7.65 -17.02
N TYR A 7 8.13 7.41 -17.00
CA TYR A 7 8.68 6.07 -16.81
C TYR A 7 8.30 5.50 -15.45
N VAL A 8 8.51 6.25 -14.36
CA VAL A 8 8.16 5.81 -13.00
C VAL A 8 6.66 5.53 -12.88
N ARG A 9 5.80 6.38 -13.45
CA ARG A 9 4.35 6.16 -13.44
C ARG A 9 3.97 4.85 -14.16
N LYS A 10 4.57 4.57 -15.32
CA LYS A 10 4.33 3.34 -16.06
C LYS A 10 4.79 2.11 -15.28
N LEU A 11 5.94 2.20 -14.61
CA LEU A 11 6.46 1.11 -13.78
C LEU A 11 5.53 0.80 -12.62
N ILE A 12 5.08 1.83 -11.89
CA ILE A 12 4.11 1.66 -10.79
C ILE A 12 2.81 1.03 -11.31
N ALA A 13 2.26 1.55 -12.42
CA ALA A 13 1.03 1.01 -13.00
C ALA A 13 1.16 -0.48 -13.38
N LYS A 14 2.29 -0.86 -13.99
CA LYS A 14 2.59 -2.26 -14.28
C LYS A 14 2.61 -3.11 -13.01
N GLN A 15 3.31 -2.64 -11.97
CA GLN A 15 3.44 -3.38 -10.73
C GLN A 15 2.10 -3.54 -9.99
N VAL A 16 1.26 -2.51 -10.02
CA VAL A 16 -0.11 -2.57 -9.49
C VAL A 16 -0.92 -3.64 -10.20
N ASN A 17 -0.90 -3.64 -11.53
CA ASN A 17 -1.67 -4.59 -12.35
C ASN A 17 -1.18 -6.04 -12.16
N ASP A 18 0.13 -6.27 -12.26
CA ASP A 18 0.70 -7.62 -12.23
C ASP A 18 0.54 -8.32 -10.88
N ASN A 19 0.44 -7.55 -9.79
CA ASN A 19 0.31 -8.07 -8.43
C ASN A 19 -1.12 -7.93 -7.86
N GLY A 20 -2.09 -7.50 -8.68
CA GLY A 20 -3.49 -7.34 -8.25
C GLY A 20 -3.65 -6.32 -7.11
N LEU A 21 -2.79 -5.30 -7.04
CA LEU A 21 -2.84 -4.30 -5.97
C LEU A 21 -4.02 -3.35 -6.19
N VAL A 22 -4.75 -3.04 -5.11
CA VAL A 22 -5.81 -2.03 -5.11
C VAL A 22 -5.37 -0.87 -4.25
N VAL A 23 -5.31 0.33 -4.83
CA VAL A 23 -4.88 1.55 -4.14
C VAL A 23 -6.09 2.47 -3.97
N TRP A 24 -6.34 2.88 -2.74
CA TRP A 24 -7.42 3.80 -2.38
C TRP A 24 -6.81 5.15 -2.04
N TYR A 25 -7.28 6.20 -2.71
CA TYR A 25 -6.87 7.56 -2.43
C TYR A 25 -7.91 8.22 -1.51
N ASP A 26 -7.45 8.69 -0.35
CA ASP A 26 -8.30 9.25 0.70
C ASP A 26 -7.81 10.66 1.10
N PRO A 27 -8.15 11.69 0.31
CA PRO A 27 -7.68 13.05 0.56
C PRO A 27 -8.29 13.66 1.83
N ASP A 28 -9.53 13.31 2.13
CA ASP A 28 -10.30 13.84 3.27
C ASP A 28 -10.10 13.03 4.55
N GLY A 29 -9.36 11.91 4.47
CA GLY A 29 -9.08 11.03 5.62
C GLY A 29 -10.29 10.24 6.10
N ALA A 30 -11.31 10.05 5.27
CA ALA A 30 -12.56 9.40 5.61
C ALA A 30 -12.39 7.94 6.07
N TYR A 31 -11.33 7.26 5.63
CA TYR A 31 -11.04 5.87 5.99
C TYR A 31 -10.10 5.74 7.19
N SER A 32 -9.61 6.84 7.79
CA SER A 32 -8.62 6.78 8.88
C SER A 32 -9.11 5.93 10.07
N GLU A 33 -10.36 6.11 10.50
CA GLU A 33 -10.94 5.32 11.58
C GLU A 33 -11.29 3.89 11.12
N ALA A 34 -11.70 3.73 9.85
CA ALA A 34 -11.99 2.42 9.29
C ALA A 34 -10.72 1.54 9.24
N VAL A 35 -9.56 2.09 8.87
CA VAL A 35 -8.28 1.37 8.84
C VAL A 35 -7.87 0.89 10.25
N LYS A 36 -8.17 1.67 11.29
CA LYS A 36 -7.92 1.27 12.69
C LYS A 36 -8.78 0.09 13.11
N ALA A 37 -10.06 0.10 12.71
CA ALA A 37 -11.02 -0.96 13.03
C ALA A 37 -11.01 -2.14 12.04
N LEU A 38 -10.24 -2.05 10.95
CA LEU A 38 -10.26 -3.04 9.89
C LEU A 38 -9.79 -4.41 10.40
N ASP A 39 -10.72 -5.35 10.44
CA ASP A 39 -10.45 -6.76 10.71
C ASP A 39 -11.07 -7.57 9.57
N LEU A 40 -10.25 -8.35 8.90
CA LEU A 40 -10.64 -9.12 7.73
C LEU A 40 -10.28 -10.59 7.99
N PRO A 41 -11.27 -11.51 7.94
CA PRO A 41 -11.00 -12.92 8.12
C PRO A 41 -10.00 -13.43 7.07
N ASP A 42 -9.11 -14.32 7.50
CA ASP A 42 -8.08 -14.95 6.67
C ASP A 42 -7.16 -13.98 5.91
N THR A 43 -7.06 -12.73 6.38
CA THR A 43 -6.28 -11.67 5.72
C THR A 43 -5.28 -11.07 6.69
N THR A 44 -4.02 -10.94 6.26
CA THR A 44 -3.01 -10.24 7.06
C THR A 44 -3.13 -8.73 6.85
N VAL A 45 -3.51 -8.01 7.91
CA VAL A 45 -3.57 -6.55 7.90
C VAL A 45 -2.29 -5.98 8.50
N LEU A 46 -1.50 -5.27 7.69
CA LEU A 46 -0.31 -4.53 8.12
C LEU A 46 -0.59 -3.03 8.02
N ARG A 47 -0.23 -2.28 9.06
CA ARG A 47 -0.56 -0.85 9.21
C ARG A 47 0.70 -0.02 9.29
N TYR A 48 0.72 1.10 8.58
CA TYR A 48 1.76 2.11 8.75
C TYR A 48 1.51 2.90 10.05
N ASP A 49 2.48 2.88 10.96
CA ASP A 49 2.40 3.52 12.28
C ASP A 49 3.46 4.63 12.47
N GLY A 50 3.97 5.18 11.36
CA GLY A 50 4.99 6.23 11.36
C GLY A 50 6.39 5.76 10.99
N SER A 51 6.61 4.45 10.78
CA SER A 51 7.89 3.90 10.33
C SER A 51 7.75 2.99 9.12
N PHE A 52 8.25 3.44 7.97
CA PHE A 52 8.26 2.64 6.74
C PHE A 52 9.18 1.42 6.87
N VAL A 53 10.35 1.58 7.49
CA VAL A 53 11.33 0.49 7.65
C VAL A 53 10.74 -0.63 8.50
N ARG A 54 10.02 -0.28 9.57
CA ARG A 54 9.33 -1.26 10.40
C ARG A 54 8.25 -2.00 9.61
N LEU A 55 7.38 -1.27 8.92
CA LEU A 55 6.32 -1.86 8.09
C LEU A 55 6.91 -2.81 7.04
N ARG A 56 7.99 -2.41 6.36
CA ARG A 56 8.64 -3.24 5.36
C ARG A 56 9.22 -4.52 5.98
N TRP A 57 9.88 -4.40 7.12
CA TRP A 57 10.39 -5.56 7.85
C TRP A 57 9.27 -6.52 8.24
N GLU A 58 8.12 -6.03 8.73
CA GLU A 58 6.96 -6.85 9.06
C GLU A 58 6.41 -7.60 7.83
N ILE A 59 6.34 -6.95 6.66
CA ILE A 59 5.99 -7.58 5.37
C ILE A 59 6.96 -8.72 5.05
N ASP A 60 8.27 -8.46 5.11
CA ASP A 60 9.31 -9.42 4.75
C ASP A 60 9.28 -10.66 5.68
N GLN A 61 9.00 -10.49 6.98
CA GLN A 61 8.85 -11.60 7.92
C GLN A 61 7.66 -12.51 7.59
N LYS A 62 6.61 -11.97 6.97
CA LYS A 62 5.40 -12.71 6.58
C LYS A 62 5.56 -13.45 5.25
N LYS A 63 6.70 -13.29 4.55
CA LYS A 63 6.96 -13.83 3.20
C LYS A 63 5.91 -13.41 2.17
N LEU A 64 5.39 -12.19 2.31
CA LEU A 64 4.48 -11.54 1.37
C LEU A 64 5.25 -10.82 0.25
#